data_AF-A0A7X9BHP8-F1
#
_entry.id   AF-A0A7X9BHP8-F1
#
_cell.length_a   1.000
_cell.length_b   1.000
_cell.length_c   1.000
_cell.angle_alpha   90.00
_cell.angle_beta   90.00
_cell.angle_gamma   90.00
#
_symmetry.space_group_name_H-M   'P 1'
#
loop_
_entity.id
_entity.type
_entity.pdbx_description
1 polymer ?
#
loop_
_entity_poly.entity_id
_entity_poly.type
_entity_poly.pdbx_seq_one_letter_code
_entity_poly.pdbx_strand_id
1 'polypeptide(L)'
;MNRHVVRQSHISITSRTHEGVVHTDVHIAEVNEAASGECFDPETCCDARERALIEALRAYLRPEQAPECLLTRLRATLDHCCCEQDAQPPFRG
;
A
#
# COMPACT_ATOMS: atom_id res chain seq x y z
N MET A 1 1.85 -23.74 12.36
CA MET A 1 1.33 -22.67 11.49
C MET A 1 2.23 -22.56 10.28
N ASN A 2 1.84 -23.18 9.15
CA ASN A 2 2.65 -23.20 7.93
C ASN A 2 1.97 -22.30 6.90
N ARG A 3 2.56 -21.14 6.62
CA ARG A 3 2.11 -20.26 5.53
C ARG A 3 2.43 -20.95 4.20
N HIS A 4 1.39 -21.36 3.48
CA HIS A 4 1.57 -21.90 2.13
C HIS A 4 1.68 -20.74 1.14
N VAL A 5 2.91 -20.48 0.69
CA VAL A 5 3.16 -19.62 -0.47
C VAL A 5 2.58 -20.34 -1.69
N VAL A 6 1.57 -19.75 -2.31
CA VAL A 6 0.87 -20.33 -3.47
C VAL A 6 1.64 -20.06 -4.74
N ARG A 7 2.19 -18.85 -4.85
CA ARG A 7 2.93 -18.44 -6.03
C ARG A 7 4.00 -17.45 -5.64
N GLN A 8 5.22 -17.74 -6.03
CA GLN A 8 6.35 -16.82 -5.92
C GLN A 8 6.64 -16.28 -7.32
N SER A 9 6.53 -14.97 -7.49
CA SER A 9 6.95 -14.27 -8.71
C SER A 9 8.18 -13.41 -8.41
N HIS A 10 9.06 -13.30 -9.40
CA HIS A 10 10.29 -12.53 -9.31
C HIS A 10 10.39 -11.62 -10.51
N ILE A 11 10.61 -10.32 -10.26
CA ILE A 11 10.82 -9.32 -11.31
C ILE A 11 12.16 -8.66 -11.03
N SER A 12 13.14 -8.88 -11.92
CA SER A 12 14.40 -8.15 -11.92
C SER A 12 14.39 -7.14 -13.05
N ILE A 13 14.59 -5.87 -12.72
CA ILE A 13 14.72 -4.78 -13.67
C ILE A 13 16.13 -4.25 -13.57
N THR A 14 16.85 -4.27 -14.68
CA THR A 14 18.15 -3.61 -14.81
C THR A 14 18.00 -2.45 -15.76
N SER A 15 18.22 -1.23 -15.27
CA SER A 15 18.20 -0.03 -16.10
C SER A 15 19.59 0.59 -16.16
N ARG A 16 19.92 1.21 -17.29
CA ARG A 16 21.14 2.02 -17.44
C ARG A 16 20.75 3.47 -17.40
N THR A 17 21.36 4.20 -16.48
CA THR A 17 21.26 5.65 -16.38
C THR A 17 22.61 6.26 -16.76
N HIS A 18 22.64 7.59 -16.95
CA HIS A 18 23.87 8.31 -17.21
C HIS A 18 24.89 8.20 -16.07
N GLU A 19 24.43 7.89 -14.85
CA GLU A 19 25.26 7.76 -13.64
C GLU A 19 25.71 6.32 -13.36
N GLY A 20 25.17 5.33 -14.08
CA GLY A 20 25.52 3.93 -13.90
C GLY A 20 24.37 2.96 -14.14
N VAL A 21 24.57 1.71 -13.73
CA VAL A 21 23.56 0.64 -13.83
C VAL A 21 22.78 0.56 -12.53
N VAL A 22 21.46 0.67 -12.60
CA VAL A 22 20.55 0.47 -11.46
C VAL A 22 19.88 -0.89 -11.60
N HIS A 23 19.97 -1.71 -10.55
CA HIS A 23 19.33 -3.01 -10.46
C HIS A 23 18.20 -2.93 -9.42
N THR A 24 17.02 -3.46 -9.76
CA THR A 24 15.85 -3.49 -8.88
C THR A 24 15.25 -4.87 -8.93
N ASP A 25 15.27 -5.55 -7.78
CA ASP A 25 14.68 -6.87 -7.61
C ASP A 25 13.41 -6.78 -6.77
N VAL A 26 12.33 -7.34 -7.30
CA VAL A 26 11.02 -7.42 -6.63
C VAL A 26 10.64 -8.89 -6.47
N HIS A 27 10.54 -9.33 -5.23
CA HIS A 27 10.00 -10.64 -4.88
C HIS A 27 8.53 -10.48 -4.47
N ILE A 28 7.62 -11.08 -5.23
CA ILE A 28 6.18 -11.08 -4.93
C ILE A 28 5.83 -12.49 -4.43
N ALA A 29 5.47 -12.60 -3.17
CA ALA A 29 4.92 -13.82 -2.61
C ALA A 29 3.39 -13.69 -2.51
N GLU A 30 2.67 -14.41 -3.37
CA GLU A 30 1.25 -14.65 -3.18
C GLU A 30 1.10 -15.74 -2.12
N VAL A 31 0.56 -15.34 -0.98
CA VAL A 31 0.16 -16.25 0.09
C VAL A 31 -1.31 -16.57 -0.09
N ASN A 32 -1.68 -17.85 -0.17
CA ASN A 32 -3.07 -18.21 0.13
C ASN A 32 -3.21 -17.92 1.61
N GLU A 33 -3.93 -16.86 1.94
CA GLU A 33 -4.78 -16.91 3.11
C GLU A 33 -5.99 -17.78 2.76
N ALA A 34 -5.75 -19.04 2.39
CA ALA A 34 -6.76 -20.06 2.62
C ALA A 34 -6.88 -20.11 4.13
N ALA A 35 -7.75 -19.24 4.64
CA ALA A 35 -8.19 -19.16 6.01
C ALA A 35 -8.79 -20.52 6.34
N SER A 36 -7.93 -21.46 6.67
CA SER A 36 -8.23 -22.77 7.24
C SER A 36 -8.52 -22.60 8.73
N GLY A 37 -9.34 -21.60 9.02
CA GLY A 37 -9.72 -21.06 10.32
C GLY A 37 -10.65 -19.90 10.04
N GLU A 38 -11.85 -19.96 10.61
CA GLU A 38 -12.92 -18.97 10.45
C GLU A 38 -12.33 -17.55 10.54
N CYS A 39 -12.64 -16.70 9.56
CA CYS A 39 -12.27 -15.28 9.63
C CYS A 39 -12.77 -14.72 10.96
N PHE A 40 -11.94 -13.92 11.65
CA PHE A 40 -12.36 -13.32 12.91
C PHE A 40 -13.62 -12.49 12.69
N ASP A 41 -14.74 -13.01 13.21
CA ASP A 41 -16.03 -12.36 13.17
C ASP A 41 -16.32 -11.79 14.57
N PRO A 42 -16.31 -10.44 14.71
CA PRO A 42 -16.61 -9.80 15.98
C PRO A 42 -17.97 -10.21 16.57
N GLU A 43 -18.94 -10.64 15.74
CA GLU A 43 -20.27 -11.02 16.23
C GLU A 43 -20.30 -12.38 16.93
N THR A 44 -19.36 -13.27 16.61
CA THR A 44 -19.27 -14.61 17.21
C THR A 44 -18.13 -14.74 18.21
N CYS A 45 -17.08 -13.92 18.08
CA CYS A 45 -15.86 -14.02 18.87
C CYS A 45 -15.80 -13.06 20.07
N CYS A 46 -16.65 -12.02 20.12
CA CYS A 46 -16.53 -10.94 21.09
C CYS A 46 -17.77 -10.74 21.96
N ASP A 47 -17.54 -10.28 23.18
CA ASP A 47 -18.62 -9.80 24.04
C ASP A 47 -19.12 -8.40 23.63
N ALA A 48 -20.17 -7.91 24.30
CA ALA A 48 -20.75 -6.60 23.98
C ALA A 48 -19.77 -5.42 24.18
N ARG A 49 -18.87 -5.51 25.16
CA ARG A 49 -17.90 -4.46 25.47
C ARG A 49 -16.79 -4.44 24.43
N GLU A 50 -16.29 -5.60 24.04
CA GLU A 50 -15.27 -5.76 23.01
C GLU A 50 -15.77 -5.26 21.66
N ARG A 51 -17.00 -5.63 21.28
CA ARG A 51 -17.63 -5.12 20.05
C ARG A 51 -17.75 -3.59 20.05
N ALA A 52 -18.22 -3.00 21.14
CA ALA A 52 -18.32 -1.55 21.27
C ALA A 52 -16.94 -0.85 21.16
N LEU A 53 -15.89 -1.45 21.74
CA LEU A 53 -14.53 -0.93 21.62
C LEU A 53 -14.01 -1.02 20.18
N ILE A 54 -14.24 -2.15 19.50
CA ILE A 54 -13.86 -2.34 18.09
C ILE A 54 -14.56 -1.31 17.21
N GLU A 55 -15.85 -1.08 17.43
CA GLU A 55 -16.63 -0.07 16.69
C GLU A 55 -16.06 1.33 16.89
N ALA A 56 -15.78 1.72 18.14
CA ALA A 56 -15.17 3.01 18.45
C ALA A 56 -13.79 3.17 17.78
N LEU A 57 -12.95 2.13 17.79
CA LEU A 57 -11.66 2.13 17.12
C LEU A 57 -11.79 2.24 15.61
N ARG A 58 -12.76 1.53 15.01
CA ARG A 58 -13.04 1.62 13.57
C ARG A 58 -13.44 3.04 13.18
N ALA A 59 -14.35 3.67 13.93
CA ALA A 59 -14.76 5.05 13.67
C ALA A 59 -13.57 6.03 13.75
N TYR A 60 -12.67 5.83 14.72
CA TYR A 60 -11.49 6.66 14.88
C TYR A 60 -10.44 6.46 13.77
N LEU A 61 -10.14 5.21 13.43
CA LEU A 61 -9.07 4.85 12.48
C LEU A 61 -9.51 4.93 11.02
N ARG A 62 -10.81 4.82 10.75
CA ARG A 62 -11.40 4.82 9.41
C ARG A 62 -12.48 5.88 9.33
N PRO A 63 -12.11 7.17 9.36
CA PRO A 63 -13.07 8.25 9.23
C PRO A 63 -13.80 8.15 7.88
N GLU A 64 -15.08 8.49 7.84
CA GLU A 64 -15.88 8.49 6.61
C GLU A 64 -15.32 9.41 5.53
N GLN A 65 -14.68 10.50 5.96
CA GLN A 65 -14.07 11.49 5.11
C GLN A 65 -12.59 11.61 5.42
N ALA A 66 -11.78 11.72 4.38
CA ALA A 66 -10.36 12.00 4.53
C ALA A 66 -10.16 13.36 5.21
N PRO A 67 -9.20 13.48 6.15
CA PRO A 67 -8.90 14.75 6.78
C PRO A 67 -8.33 15.74 5.76
N GLU A 68 -8.70 17.02 5.90
CA GLU A 68 -8.30 18.07 4.95
C GLU A 68 -6.78 18.18 4.78
N CYS A 69 -6.03 18.01 5.87
CA CYS A 69 -4.56 18.06 5.83
C CYS A 69 -3.95 16.98 4.92
N LEU A 70 -4.58 15.80 4.82
CA LEU A 70 -4.16 14.75 3.90
C LEU A 70 -4.43 15.17 2.46
N LEU A 71 -5.63 15.67 2.17
CA LEU A 71 -6.00 16.14 0.83
C LEU A 71 -5.10 17.28 0.35
N THR A 72 -4.80 18.25 1.22
CA THR A 72 -3.90 19.36 0.93
C THR A 72 -2.49 18.87 0.61
N ARG A 73 -1.96 17.94 1.40
CA ARG A 73 -0.64 17.33 1.14
C ARG A 73 -0.62 16.59 -0.18
N LEU A 74 -1.64 15.78 -0.46
CA LEU A 74 -1.74 15.03 -1.72
C LEU A 74 -1.75 15.98 -2.92
N ARG A 75 -2.55 17.06 -2.88
CA ARG A 75 -2.58 18.08 -3.93
C ARG A 75 -1.20 18.71 -4.13
N ALA A 76 -0.57 19.19 -3.06
CA ALA A 76 0.76 19.80 -3.15
C ALA A 76 1.82 18.85 -3.73
N THR A 77 1.78 17.56 -3.36
CA THR A 77 2.68 16.55 -3.92
C THR A 77 2.40 16.31 -5.39
N LEU A 78 1.14 16.19 -5.80
CA LEU A 78 0.78 15.99 -7.20
C LEU A 78 1.17 17.20 -8.06
N ASP A 79 0.88 18.41 -7.60
CA ASP A 79 1.26 19.65 -8.29
C ASP A 79 2.77 19.73 -8.48
N HIS A 80 3.55 19.39 -7.45
CA HIS A 80 5.01 19.35 -7.54
C HIS A 80 5.49 18.35 -8.60
N CYS A 81 5.01 17.10 -8.54
CA CYS A 81 5.42 16.07 -9.49
C CYS A 81 5.01 16.39 -10.95
N CYS A 82 3.88 17.07 -11.16
CA CYS A 82 3.48 17.51 -12.50
C CYS A 82 4.37 18.64 -13.03
N CYS A 83 4.75 19.60 -12.17
CA CYS A 83 5.65 20.69 -12.57
C CYS A 83 7.09 20.22 -12.85
N GLU A 84 7.55 19.15 -12.19
CA GLU A 84 8.85 18.53 -12.46
C GLU A 84 8.92 17.86 -13.85
N GLN A 85 7.79 17.37 -14.38
CA GLN A 85 7.73 16.72 -15.70
C GLN A 85 7.80 17.73 -16.86
N ASP A 86 7.27 18.94 -16.68
CA ASP A 86 7.29 20.00 -17.71
C ASP A 86 8.64 20.75 -17.78
N ALA A 87 9.52 20.57 -16.79
CA ALA A 87 10.82 21.23 -16.71
C ALA A 87 11.97 20.43 -17.36
N GLN A 88 11.71 19.22 -17.88
CA GLN A 88 12.75 18.45 -18.56
C GLN A 88 13.08 19.12 -19.91
N PRO A 89 14.31 19.62 -20.13
CA PRO A 89 14.66 20.28 -21.38
C PRO A 89 14.53 19.29 -22.55
N PRO A 90 14.10 19.74 -23.74
CA PRO A 90 14.05 18.87 -24.90
C PRO A 90 15.45 18.31 -25.15
N PHE A 91 15.55 16.98 -25.24
CA PHE A 91 16.76 16.25 -25.60
C PHE A 91 17.54 17.01 -26.69
N ARG A 92 18.75 17.50 -26.37
CA ARG A 92 19.69 17.94 -27.40
C ARG A 92 20.18 16.70 -28.13
N GLY A 93 19.93 16.67 -29.44
CA GLY A 93 20.45 15.67 -30.37
C GLY A 93 21.95 15.75 -30.57
#